data_AF-A0A4R1QPP0-F1
#
_entry.id   AF-A0A4R1QPP0-F1
#
_cell.length_a   1.000
_cell.length_b   1.000
_cell.length_c   1.000
_cell.angle_alpha   90.00
_cell.angle_beta   90.00
_cell.angle_gamma   90.00
#
_symmetry.space_group_name_H-M   'P 1'
#
loop_
_entity.id
_entity.type
_entity.pdbx_description
1 polymer ?
#
loop_
_entity_poly.entity_id
_entity_poly.type
_entity_poly.pdbx_seq_one_letter_code
_entity_poly.pdbx_strand_id
1 'polypeptide(L)'
;MSNSMFWYEIRGCRYAPELFRAYKGLQGQKKMEIPLTSDQRGQLGNICLTQGGKAGVAFLKHIERAKGHRCHRYMTYGFMLKEEPRRYVYCADLLCRESDPLAVRLHTLRSFRQHLARDEGRIEQSTECELDGYYRPVNVRKNYVTADLKRPIVIWLRVE
;
A
#
# COMPACT_ATOMS: atom_id res chain seq x y z
N MET A 1 -2.39 -19.45 -14.31
CA MET A 1 -3.44 -18.42 -14.30
C MET A 1 -3.94 -18.27 -15.72
N SER A 2 -5.17 -18.68 -16.04
CA SER A 2 -5.73 -18.47 -17.37
C SER A 2 -5.76 -16.98 -17.66
N ASN A 3 -5.23 -16.57 -18.82
CA ASN A 3 -5.29 -15.18 -19.30
C ASN A 3 -6.76 -14.84 -19.60
N SER A 4 -7.51 -14.51 -18.57
CA SER A 4 -8.89 -14.08 -18.67
C SER A 4 -8.91 -12.70 -19.31
N MET A 5 -9.18 -12.69 -20.63
CA MET A 5 -9.13 -11.48 -21.44
C MET A 5 -10.29 -10.56 -21.04
N PHE A 6 -9.95 -9.47 -20.34
CA PHE A 6 -10.92 -8.43 -19.99
C PHE A 6 -11.33 -7.65 -21.23
N TRP A 7 -12.64 -7.55 -21.45
CA TRP A 7 -13.24 -6.75 -22.50
C TRP A 7 -13.67 -5.40 -21.93
N TYR A 8 -13.29 -4.35 -22.65
CA TYR A 8 -13.70 -2.98 -22.37
C TYR A 8 -14.72 -2.55 -23.41
N GLU A 9 -15.75 -1.84 -22.96
CA GLU A 9 -16.76 -1.25 -23.83
C GLU A 9 -16.94 0.21 -23.46
N ILE A 10 -16.90 1.07 -24.46
CA ILE A 10 -17.05 2.52 -24.28
C ILE A 10 -18.29 2.93 -25.05
N ARG A 11 -19.21 3.60 -24.37
CA ARG A 11 -20.46 4.11 -24.95
C ARG A 11 -20.51 5.61 -24.71
N GLY A 12 -20.93 6.37 -25.71
CA GLY A 12 -21.01 7.82 -25.59
C GLY A 12 -21.65 8.45 -26.80
N CYS A 13 -21.95 9.74 -26.70
CA CYS A 13 -22.47 10.54 -27.80
C CYS A 13 -21.38 11.44 -28.34
N ARG A 14 -21.23 11.50 -29.66
CA ARG A 14 -20.21 12.33 -30.33
C ARG A 14 -20.30 13.82 -29.96
N TYR A 15 -21.50 14.32 -29.70
CA TYR A 15 -21.76 15.73 -29.44
C TYR A 15 -21.80 16.09 -27.94
N ALA A 16 -21.63 15.10 -27.06
CA ALA A 16 -21.70 15.27 -25.61
C ALA A 16 -20.63 14.38 -24.94
N PRO A 17 -19.36 14.80 -24.93
CA PRO A 17 -18.25 14.01 -24.42
C PRO A 17 -18.38 13.67 -22.93
N GLU A 18 -19.07 14.50 -22.13
CA GLU A 18 -19.38 14.21 -20.72
C GLU A 18 -20.27 12.99 -20.49
N LEU A 19 -21.02 12.55 -21.51
CA LEU A 19 -21.90 11.37 -21.43
C LEU A 19 -21.17 10.05 -21.68
N PHE A 20 -19.87 10.07 -21.95
CA PHE A 20 -19.11 8.85 -22.18
C PHE A 20 -19.06 8.00 -20.90
N ARG A 21 -19.38 6.72 -21.05
CA ARG A 21 -19.33 5.70 -20.00
C ARG A 21 -18.48 4.53 -20.47
N ALA A 22 -17.80 3.92 -19.51
CA ALA A 22 -16.94 2.77 -19.74
C ALA A 22 -17.39 1.58 -18.90
N TYR A 23 -17.34 0.40 -19.50
CA TYR A 23 -17.72 -0.86 -18.90
C TYR A 23 -16.60 -1.88 -19.05
N LYS A 24 -16.41 -2.70 -18.02
CA LYS A 24 -15.41 -3.78 -18.01
C LYS A 24 -16.03 -5.08 -17.54
N GLY A 25 -15.67 -6.18 -18.20
CA GLY A 25 -16.08 -7.52 -17.79
C GLY A 25 -15.28 -8.61 -18.49
N LEU A 26 -15.44 -9.83 -18.00
CA LEU A 26 -14.96 -11.02 -18.69
C LEU A 26 -15.88 -11.37 -19.86
N GLN A 27 -15.34 -12.07 -20.85
CA GLN A 27 -16.10 -12.49 -22.02
C GLN A 27 -17.29 -13.36 -21.60
N GLY A 28 -18.50 -12.97 -22.01
CA GLY A 28 -19.75 -13.66 -21.65
C GLY A 28 -20.36 -13.26 -20.29
N GLN A 29 -19.70 -12.41 -19.50
CA GLN A 29 -20.26 -11.89 -18.25
C GLN A 29 -20.83 -10.47 -18.41
N LYS A 30 -21.78 -10.12 -17.54
CA LYS A 30 -22.30 -8.75 -17.46
C LYS A 30 -21.16 -7.80 -17.12
N LYS A 31 -20.90 -6.83 -17.99
CA LYS A 31 -19.87 -5.82 -17.78
C LYS A 31 -20.33 -4.84 -16.70
N MET A 32 -19.45 -4.52 -15.77
CA MET A 32 -19.69 -3.52 -14.73
C MET A 32 -19.22 -2.15 -15.19
N GLU A 33 -19.96 -1.11 -14.81
CA GLU A 33 -19.59 0.28 -15.10
C GLU A 33 -18.34 0.65 -14.29
N ILE A 34 -17.34 1.24 -14.97
CA ILE A 34 -16.17 1.80 -14.30
C ILE A 34 -16.57 3.19 -13.77
N PRO A 35 -16.46 3.45 -12.46
CA PRO A 35 -16.78 4.75 -11.90
C PRO A 35 -15.73 5.78 -12.35
N LEU A 36 -16.15 6.69 -13.22
CA LEU A 36 -15.38 7.82 -13.76
C LEU A 36 -15.99 9.14 -13.27
N THR A 37 -15.14 10.13 -12.97
CA THR A 37 -15.58 11.51 -12.69
C THR A 37 -16.04 12.22 -13.97
N SER A 38 -16.77 13.33 -13.85
CA SER A 38 -17.20 14.15 -15.00
C SER A 38 -16.04 14.49 -15.94
N ASP A 39 -14.91 14.92 -15.36
CA ASP A 39 -13.74 15.34 -16.11
C ASP A 39 -13.08 14.16 -16.83
N GLN A 40 -13.01 13.00 -16.15
CA GLN A 40 -12.51 11.76 -16.74
C GLN A 40 -13.40 11.29 -17.90
N ARG A 41 -14.72 11.48 -17.81
CA ARG A 41 -15.64 11.18 -18.92
C ARG A 41 -15.40 12.10 -20.10
N GLY A 42 -15.28 13.41 -19.88
CA GLY A 42 -14.96 14.38 -20.92
C GLY A 42 -13.64 14.08 -21.62
N GLN A 43 -12.58 13.78 -20.85
CA GLN A 43 -11.28 13.37 -21.38
C GLN A 43 -11.36 12.06 -22.18
N LEU A 44 -12.05 11.06 -21.64
CA LEU A 44 -12.27 9.78 -22.34
C LEU A 44 -12.99 10.00 -23.67
N GLY A 45 -14.05 10.81 -23.68
CA GLY A 45 -14.79 11.16 -24.89
C GLY A 45 -13.91 11.83 -25.93
N ASN A 46 -13.15 12.84 -25.53
CA ASN A 46 -12.22 13.54 -26.43
C ASN A 46 -11.16 12.60 -27.01
N ILE A 47 -10.56 11.72 -26.19
CA ILE A 47 -9.57 10.73 -26.64
C ILE A 47 -10.21 9.72 -27.61
N CYS A 48 -11.40 9.23 -27.30
CA CYS A 48 -12.10 8.27 -28.17
C CYS A 48 -12.44 8.87 -29.53
N LEU A 49 -12.84 10.15 -29.56
CA LEU A 49 -13.21 10.86 -30.79
C LEU A 49 -12.01 11.27 -31.64
N THR A 50 -10.90 11.67 -31.01
CA THR A 50 -9.70 12.16 -31.73
C THR A 50 -8.73 11.05 -32.09
N GLN A 51 -8.52 10.07 -31.20
CA GLN A 51 -7.50 9.02 -31.31
C GLN A 51 -8.10 7.61 -31.46
N GLY A 52 -9.43 7.49 -31.41
CA GLY A 52 -10.14 6.23 -31.59
C GLY A 52 -10.30 5.39 -30.32
N GLY A 53 -11.12 4.33 -30.43
CA GLY A 53 -11.50 3.49 -29.29
C GLY A 53 -10.33 2.77 -28.60
N LYS A 54 -9.27 2.41 -29.33
CA LYS A 54 -8.06 1.78 -28.75
C LYS A 54 -7.35 2.72 -27.76
N ALA A 55 -7.25 4.01 -28.09
CA ALA A 55 -6.68 5.03 -27.21
C ALA A 55 -7.56 5.24 -25.96
N GLY A 56 -8.88 5.23 -26.13
CA GLY A 56 -9.82 5.26 -25.01
C GLY A 56 -9.63 4.09 -24.04
N VAL A 57 -9.46 2.86 -24.56
CA VAL A 57 -9.17 1.68 -23.73
C VAL A 57 -7.82 1.82 -23.03
N ALA A 58 -6.80 2.37 -23.70
CA ALA A 58 -5.50 2.63 -23.08
C ALA A 58 -5.61 3.63 -21.92
N PHE A 59 -6.39 4.69 -22.08
CA PHE A 59 -6.68 5.68 -21.03
C PHE A 59 -7.42 5.04 -19.83
N LEU A 60 -8.42 4.19 -20.08
CA LEU A 60 -9.10 3.44 -19.01
C LEU A 60 -8.15 2.54 -18.23
N LYS A 61 -7.28 1.80 -18.94
CA LYS A 61 -6.23 0.99 -18.30
C LYS A 61 -5.27 1.86 -17.50
N HIS A 62 -4.94 3.07 -17.96
CA HIS A 62 -4.10 4.00 -17.20
C HIS A 62 -4.79 4.46 -15.90
N ILE A 63 -6.08 4.80 -15.93
CA ILE A 63 -6.86 5.14 -14.73
C ILE A 63 -6.93 3.96 -13.76
N GLU A 64 -7.25 2.77 -14.25
CA GLU A 64 -7.31 1.57 -13.40
C GLU A 64 -5.96 1.26 -12.76
N ARG A 65 -4.85 1.37 -13.52
CA ARG A 65 -3.50 1.24 -12.98
C ARG A 65 -3.19 2.34 -11.97
N ALA A 66 -3.53 3.60 -12.25
CA ALA A 66 -3.30 4.71 -11.31
C ALA A 66 -4.08 4.53 -10.01
N LYS A 67 -5.32 4.03 -10.06
CA LYS A 67 -6.09 3.62 -8.88
C LYS A 67 -5.38 2.49 -8.12
N GLY A 68 -4.90 1.46 -8.84
CA GLY A 68 -4.11 0.37 -8.25
C GLY A 68 -2.81 0.86 -7.59
N HIS A 69 -2.08 1.77 -8.22
CA HIS A 69 -0.84 2.35 -7.69
C HIS A 69 -1.07 3.24 -6.47
N ARG A 70 -2.17 4.01 -6.42
CA ARG A 70 -2.53 4.75 -5.19
C ARG A 70 -2.75 3.81 -4.00
N CYS A 71 -3.24 2.59 -4.25
CA CYS A 71 -3.41 1.55 -3.23
C CYS A 71 -2.11 0.81 -2.83
N HIS A 72 -0.94 1.15 -3.39
CA HIS A 72 0.36 0.54 -3.02
C HIS A 72 1.14 1.31 -1.95
N ARG A 73 0.65 2.48 -1.51
CA ARG A 73 1.23 3.14 -0.33
C ARG A 73 0.76 2.41 0.91
N TYR A 74 1.59 1.49 1.38
CA TYR A 74 1.41 0.87 2.67
C TYR A 74 1.93 1.82 3.75
N MET A 75 1.29 1.79 4.90
CA MET A 75 1.78 2.40 6.11
C MET A 75 1.86 1.36 7.21
N THR A 76 2.78 1.59 8.13
CA THR A 76 2.88 0.86 9.38
C THR A 76 2.97 1.85 10.52
N TYR A 77 2.78 1.34 11.73
CA TYR A 77 2.92 2.09 12.95
C TYR A 77 4.26 1.74 13.60
N GLY A 78 4.98 2.76 14.04
CA GLY A 78 6.23 2.63 14.77
C GLY A 78 6.19 3.33 16.12
N PHE A 79 7.24 3.16 16.89
CA PHE A 79 7.46 3.89 18.14
C PHE A 79 8.89 4.45 18.17
N MET A 80 9.04 5.65 18.71
CA MET A 80 10.36 6.26 18.91
C MET A 80 11.14 5.51 19.99
N LEU A 81 12.46 5.47 19.88
CA LEU A 81 13.31 4.92 20.95
C LEU A 81 13.50 5.94 22.09
N LYS A 82 13.62 5.44 23.32
CA LYS A 82 13.85 6.29 24.50
C LYS A 82 15.28 6.79 24.56
N GLU A 83 16.23 5.91 24.26
CA GLU A 83 17.66 6.17 24.31
C GLU A 83 18.09 7.13 23.19
N GLU A 84 17.51 6.96 22.00
CA GLU A 84 17.82 7.77 20.82
C GLU A 84 16.55 8.38 20.19
N PRO A 85 16.23 9.65 20.48
CA PRO A 85 14.96 10.28 20.07
C PRO A 85 14.86 10.59 18.57
N ARG A 86 15.84 10.19 17.75
CA ARG A 86 15.79 10.27 16.28
C ARG A 86 15.61 8.92 15.61
N ARG A 87 15.72 7.82 16.36
CA ARG A 87 15.50 6.48 15.86
C ARG A 87 14.13 5.98 16.29
N TYR A 88 13.60 5.06 15.50
CA TYR A 88 12.31 4.45 15.72
C TYR A 88 12.35 2.99 15.33
N VAL A 89 11.41 2.22 15.86
CA VAL A 89 11.21 0.82 15.49
C VAL A 89 9.81 0.66 14.93
N TYR A 90 9.72 -0.18 13.90
CA TYR A 90 8.47 -0.55 13.26
C TYR A 90 8.49 -2.02 12.88
N CYS A 91 7.31 -2.58 12.67
CA CYS A 91 7.16 -3.95 12.22
C CYS A 91 6.78 -3.96 10.73
N ALA A 92 7.65 -4.55 9.90
CA ALA A 92 7.43 -4.65 8.47
C ALA A 92 6.25 -5.58 8.11
N ASP A 93 5.91 -6.54 8.97
CA ASP A 93 4.83 -7.49 8.73
C ASP A 93 3.44 -6.89 9.03
N LEU A 94 3.40 -5.85 9.87
CA LEU A 94 2.17 -5.16 10.27
C LEU A 94 1.92 -3.95 9.36
N LEU A 95 1.36 -4.22 8.18
CA LEU A 95 1.04 -3.21 7.18
C LEU A 95 -0.47 -2.94 7.11
N CYS A 96 -0.82 -1.68 6.85
CA CYS A 96 -2.16 -1.26 6.51
C CYS A 96 -2.12 -0.23 5.38
N ARG A 97 -3.21 -0.06 4.65
CA ARG A 97 -3.32 0.96 3.59
C ARG A 97 -3.99 2.20 4.15
N GLU A 98 -3.68 3.36 3.56
CA GLU A 98 -4.35 4.61 3.91
C GLU A 98 -5.87 4.53 3.76
N SER A 99 -6.32 3.80 2.73
CA SER A 99 -7.73 3.57 2.42
C SER A 99 -8.43 2.59 3.36
N ASP A 100 -7.69 1.86 4.20
CA ASP A 100 -8.31 0.86 5.06
C ASP A 100 -9.17 1.52 6.15
N PRO A 101 -10.24 0.84 6.60
CA PRO A 101 -11.08 1.35 7.66
C PRO A 101 -10.28 1.70 8.92
N LEU A 102 -10.72 2.72 9.65
CA LEU A 102 -10.06 3.16 10.89
C LEU A 102 -9.88 2.01 11.89
N ALA A 103 -10.83 1.08 11.95
CA ALA A 103 -10.76 -0.10 12.80
C ALA A 103 -9.52 -0.97 12.51
N VAL A 104 -9.19 -1.19 11.23
CA VAL A 104 -8.02 -1.98 10.81
C VAL A 104 -6.75 -1.26 11.22
N ARG A 105 -6.66 0.04 10.95
CA ARG A 105 -5.50 0.87 11.30
C ARG A 105 -5.23 0.90 12.80
N LEU A 106 -6.29 1.08 13.61
CA LEU A 106 -6.19 1.05 15.07
C LEU A 106 -5.82 -0.34 15.58
N HIS A 107 -6.31 -1.40 14.94
CA HIS A 107 -5.93 -2.77 15.26
C HIS A 107 -4.42 -2.99 15.03
N THR A 108 -3.88 -2.57 13.88
CA THR A 108 -2.44 -2.67 13.58
C THR A 108 -1.58 -1.99 14.64
N LEU A 109 -1.92 -0.74 15.01
CA LEU A 109 -1.22 0.00 16.07
C LEU A 109 -1.32 -0.72 17.43
N ARG A 110 -2.52 -1.20 17.80
CA ARG A 110 -2.74 -1.89 19.08
C ARG A 110 -1.98 -3.20 19.15
N SER A 111 -2.02 -4.00 18.10
CA SER A 111 -1.31 -5.29 18.01
C SER A 111 0.19 -5.09 18.16
N PHE A 112 0.77 -4.10 17.47
CA PHE A 112 2.19 -3.81 17.62
C PHE A 112 2.54 -3.31 19.03
N ARG A 113 1.73 -2.40 19.59
CA ARG A 113 1.92 -1.89 20.95
C ARG A 113 1.84 -3.01 22.00
N GLN A 114 0.89 -3.91 21.85
CA GLN A 114 0.70 -5.06 22.75
C GLN A 114 1.88 -6.03 22.65
N HIS A 115 2.39 -6.27 21.44
CA HIS A 115 3.57 -7.10 21.26
C HIS A 115 4.78 -6.51 22.01
N LEU A 116 5.09 -5.23 21.79
CA LEU A 116 6.18 -4.56 22.50
C LEU A 116 5.96 -4.49 24.00
N ALA A 117 4.72 -4.32 24.47
CA ALA A 117 4.42 -4.24 25.90
C ALA A 117 4.73 -5.53 26.68
N ARG A 118 4.83 -6.69 26.01
CA ARG A 118 5.18 -7.97 26.67
C ARG A 118 6.56 -7.94 27.29
N ASP A 119 7.52 -7.31 26.60
CA ASP A 119 8.92 -7.23 27.02
C ASP A 119 9.29 -5.82 27.48
N GLU A 120 8.33 -5.06 28.03
CA GLU A 120 8.50 -3.65 28.45
C GLU A 120 8.96 -2.69 27.33
N GLY A 121 8.79 -3.10 26.07
CA GLY A 121 9.27 -2.39 24.89
C GLY A 121 10.75 -2.62 24.58
N ARG A 122 11.40 -3.61 25.20
CA ARG A 122 12.81 -3.96 24.93
C ARG A 122 12.93 -4.70 23.60
N ILE A 123 13.87 -4.25 22.79
CA ILE A 123 14.12 -4.77 21.45
C ILE A 123 15.60 -5.05 21.35
N GLU A 124 15.96 -6.28 20.97
CA GLU A 124 17.34 -6.69 20.76
C GLU A 124 17.88 -5.97 19.51
N GLN A 125 18.90 -5.13 19.69
CA GLN A 125 19.50 -4.35 18.60
C GLN A 125 20.72 -5.08 18.00
N SER A 126 21.58 -5.61 18.87
CA SER A 126 22.77 -6.33 18.45
C SER A 126 23.14 -7.40 19.46
N THR A 127 23.80 -8.44 18.97
CA THR A 127 24.47 -9.43 19.80
C THR A 127 25.96 -9.32 19.51
N GLU A 128 26.73 -8.99 20.53
CA GLU A 128 28.19 -8.94 20.51
C GLU A 128 28.73 -10.22 21.13
N CYS A 129 29.82 -10.76 20.58
CA CYS A 129 30.51 -11.88 21.20
C CYS A 129 32.00 -11.78 20.90
N GLU A 130 32.79 -12.32 21.82
CA GLU A 130 34.22 -12.54 21.61
C GLU A 130 34.39 -13.89 20.92
N LEU A 131 35.39 -14.03 20.06
CA LEU A 131 35.69 -15.30 19.42
C LEU A 131 36.91 -15.91 20.10
N ASP A 132 36.81 -17.18 20.48
CA ASP A 132 37.99 -17.95 20.89
C ASP A 132 38.95 -18.10 19.69
N GLY A 133 40.21 -18.50 19.93
CA GLY A 133 41.20 -18.79 18.89
C GLY A 133 40.77 -19.87 17.87
N TYR A 134 39.65 -20.55 18.12
CA TYR A 134 38.98 -21.49 17.23
C TYR A 134 37.68 -20.95 16.61
N TYR A 135 37.47 -19.63 16.58
CA TYR A 135 36.28 -18.95 16.04
C TYR A 135 34.96 -19.39 16.69
N ARG A 136 35.00 -19.81 17.94
CA ARG A 136 33.79 -20.15 18.72
C ARG A 136 33.34 -18.94 19.51
N PRO A 137 32.04 -18.61 19.56
CA PRO A 137 31.55 -17.48 20.32
C PRO A 137 31.68 -17.74 21.82
N VAL A 138 32.34 -16.81 22.50
CA VAL A 138 32.54 -16.71 23.95
C VAL A 138 32.02 -15.32 24.39
N ASN A 139 31.59 -15.19 25.64
CA ASN A 139 31.13 -13.91 26.21
C ASN A 139 30.07 -13.19 25.35
N VAL A 140 29.01 -13.90 24.98
CA VAL A 140 27.90 -13.34 24.21
C VAL A 140 27.13 -12.32 25.05
N ARG A 141 27.08 -11.07 24.57
CA ARG A 141 26.34 -9.94 25.15
C ARG A 141 25.25 -9.49 24.18
N LYS A 142 24.06 -9.26 24.71
CA LYS A 142 22.93 -8.74 23.95
C LYS A 142 22.66 -7.30 24.34
N ASN A 143 22.65 -6.42 23.35
CA ASN A 143 22.32 -5.01 23.53
C ASN A 143 20.84 -4.80 23.21
N TYR A 144 20.14 -4.13 24.11
CA TYR A 144 18.71 -3.86 24.00
C TYR A 144 18.47 -2.35 23.94
N VAL A 145 17.45 -1.96 23.18
CA VAL A 145 16.90 -0.60 23.14
C VAL A 145 15.44 -0.62 23.54
N THR A 146 14.94 0.48 24.07
CA THR A 146 13.57 0.56 24.60
C THR A 146 12.71 1.46 23.73
N ALA A 147 11.62 0.92 23.21
CA ALA A 147 10.60 1.69 22.52
C ALA A 147 9.75 2.51 23.51
N ASP A 148 9.53 3.79 23.18
CA ASP A 148 8.58 4.66 23.87
C ASP A 148 7.16 4.46 23.34
N LEU A 149 6.41 3.60 24.02
CA LEU A 149 5.02 3.27 23.67
C LEU A 149 4.05 4.46 23.76
N LYS A 150 4.46 5.60 24.35
CA LYS A 150 3.65 6.83 24.39
C LYS A 150 3.81 7.68 23.14
N ARG A 151 4.84 7.43 22.32
CA ARG A 151 5.17 8.24 21.14
C ARG A 151 5.07 7.40 19.86
N PRO A 152 3.84 7.04 19.43
CA PRO A 152 3.64 6.35 18.16
C PRO A 152 3.91 7.28 16.98
N ILE A 153 4.43 6.71 15.90
CA ILE A 153 4.65 7.38 14.63
C ILE A 153 4.01 6.57 13.49
N VAL A 154 3.66 7.26 12.40
CA VAL A 154 3.18 6.63 11.17
C VAL A 154 4.33 6.62 10.18
N ILE A 155 4.62 5.45 9.62
CA ILE A 155 5.71 5.25 8.67
C ILE A 155 5.10 4.82 7.35
N TRP A 156 5.44 5.54 6.30
CA TRP A 156 4.99 5.25 4.94
C TRP A 156 6.04 4.39 4.25
N LEU A 157 5.63 3.21 3.81
CA LEU A 157 6.47 2.26 3.13
C LEU A 157 6.09 2.22 1.65
N ARG A 158 7.11 2.38 0.80
CA ARG A 158 6.99 2.13 -0.63
C ARG A 158 7.44 0.71 -0.85
N VAL A 159 6.50 -0.18 -1.13
CA VAL A 159 6.81 -1.54 -1.57
C VAL A 159 7.12 -1.45 -3.06
N GLU A 160 8.37 -1.71 -3.43
CA GLU A 160 8.84 -1.77 -4.82
C GLU A 160 8.54 -3.13 -5.45
#